data_AF-A0AAD4N6V1-F1
#
_entry.id   AF-A0AAD4N6V1-F1
#
_cell.length_a   1.000
_cell.length_b   1.000
_cell.length_c   1.000
_cell.angle_alpha   90.00
_cell.angle_beta   90.00
_cell.angle_gamma   90.00
#
_symmetry.space_group_name_H-M   'P 1'
#
loop_
_entity.id
_entity.type
_entity.pdbx_description
1 polymer ?
#
loop_
_entity_poly.entity_id
_entity_poly.type
_entity_poly.pdbx_seq_one_letter_code
_entity_poly.pdbx_strand_id
1 'polypeptide(L)'
;MTSDLNPSQQACQDADLLSQSISYKILISLKGTISIFAVIIFVLHFSIKRKMFIHHANTLVIYRFVCLFTVLIPLHNIFLYTFELFRLSLPTTDPCTRLWWTPLLVYIRSANAVFALGFSSAFIILCIERFICICRIYNYEDTQKPHLVATFLMFMTTTFSVGFYYLYTSSVDWSRGLALTTVRTPGNGYILQIVAIYQTTSEMLGALFFLFIRSWSLRFRKRIRNFAMDKRKNVSSLPANFALTVKFQIEETLRMTSVFLPIVVSQCLLRILQTTSSTIVNMNWPLPGVVIQMILLESYSVLIIQPLITGLLLMRGSQQLDFFCSKANQVNVVVSVNENQDDYFGRLKNMFENGAPKMNN
;
A
#
# COMPACT_ATOMS: atom_id res chain seq x y z
N MET A 1 7.03 19.79 -45.39
CA MET A 1 6.35 21.07 -45.13
C MET A 1 5.46 20.87 -43.91
N THR A 2 6.02 21.02 -42.72
CA THR A 2 5.26 21.03 -41.46
C THR A 2 4.78 22.47 -41.28
N SER A 3 3.50 22.74 -41.55
CA SER A 3 2.91 23.99 -41.06
C SER A 3 3.02 23.96 -39.54
N ASP A 4 3.61 24.99 -38.95
CA ASP A 4 3.64 25.21 -37.51
C ASP A 4 2.21 25.38 -37.00
N LEU A 5 1.54 24.26 -36.73
CA LEU A 5 0.24 24.24 -36.08
C LEU A 5 0.40 24.90 -34.71
N ASN A 6 -0.55 25.76 -34.37
CA ASN A 6 -0.62 26.33 -33.02
C ASN A 6 -0.65 25.15 -32.01
N PRO A 7 0.14 25.16 -30.92
CA PRO A 7 0.21 24.06 -29.95
C PRO A 7 -1.16 23.61 -29.40
N SER A 8 -2.16 24.49 -29.42
CA SER A 8 -3.56 24.15 -29.12
C SER A 8 -4.21 23.24 -30.18
N GLN A 9 -4.00 23.54 -31.48
CA GLN A 9 -4.52 22.74 -32.59
C GLN A 9 -3.86 21.37 -32.67
N GLN A 10 -2.55 21.30 -32.38
CA GLN A 10 -1.83 20.02 -32.33
C GLN A 10 -2.36 19.12 -31.20
N ALA A 11 -2.65 19.69 -30.02
CA ALA A 11 -3.28 18.94 -28.93
C ALA A 11 -4.68 18.41 -29.30
N CYS A 12 -5.49 19.17 -30.03
CA CYS A 12 -6.79 18.70 -30.50
C CYS A 12 -6.66 17.56 -31.52
N GLN A 13 -5.70 17.63 -32.44
CA GLN A 13 -5.41 16.56 -33.40
C GLN A 13 -4.94 15.28 -32.69
N ASP A 14 -4.06 15.41 -31.70
CA ASP A 14 -3.60 14.28 -30.90
C ASP A 14 -4.76 13.61 -30.14
N ALA A 15 -5.68 14.40 -29.59
CA ALA A 15 -6.88 13.89 -28.93
C ALA A 15 -7.82 13.15 -29.89
N ASP A 16 -7.96 13.63 -31.12
CA ASP A 16 -8.75 12.97 -32.16
C ASP A 16 -8.13 11.63 -32.57
N LEU A 17 -6.82 11.60 -32.85
CA LEU A 17 -6.08 10.37 -33.17
C LEU A 17 -6.20 9.31 -32.06
N LEU A 18 -6.13 9.72 -30.80
CA LEU A 18 -6.32 8.82 -29.66
C LEU A 18 -7.75 8.27 -29.57
N SER A 19 -8.75 9.09 -29.87
CA SER A 19 -10.16 8.68 -29.85
C SER A 19 -10.48 7.67 -30.97
N GLN A 20 -9.81 7.78 -32.11
CA GLN A 20 -9.98 6.87 -33.25
C GLN A 20 -9.22 5.55 -33.03
N SER A 21 -8.22 5.54 -32.14
CA SER A 21 -7.42 4.35 -31.83
C SER A 21 -8.22 3.32 -31.03
N ILE A 22 -8.61 2.24 -31.71
CA ILE A 22 -9.22 1.05 -31.08
C ILE A 22 -8.24 0.43 -30.06
N SER A 23 -6.95 0.35 -30.38
CA SER A 23 -5.92 -0.21 -29.50
C SER A 23 -5.83 0.53 -28.16
N TYR A 24 -5.93 1.86 -28.18
CA TYR A 24 -5.93 2.66 -26.96
C TYR A 24 -7.18 2.44 -26.10
N LYS A 25 -8.36 2.36 -26.73
CA LYS A 25 -9.64 2.03 -26.05
C LYS A 25 -9.61 0.64 -25.42
N ILE A 26 -9.03 -0.35 -26.10
CA ILE A 26 -8.85 -1.70 -25.55
C ILE A 26 -7.94 -1.65 -24.31
N LEU A 27 -6.81 -0.93 -24.39
CA LEU A 27 -5.88 -0.81 -23.26
C LEU A 27 -6.55 -0.19 -22.02
N ILE A 28 -7.29 0.91 -22.19
CA ILE A 28 -8.01 1.55 -21.07
C ILE A 28 -9.09 0.62 -20.51
N SER A 29 -9.83 -0.08 -21.38
CA SER A 29 -10.86 -1.05 -20.96
C SER A 29 -10.29 -2.21 -20.15
N LEU A 30 -9.13 -2.74 -20.57
CA LEU A 30 -8.41 -3.78 -19.84
C LEU A 30 -8.00 -3.28 -18.45
N LYS A 31 -7.48 -2.05 -18.37
CA LYS A 31 -7.09 -1.42 -17.11
C LYS A 31 -8.28 -1.21 -16.16
N GLY A 32 -9.40 -0.71 -16.67
CA GLY A 32 -10.65 -0.61 -15.92
C GLY A 32 -11.07 -1.97 -15.36
N THR A 33 -11.05 -3.00 -16.20
CA THR A 33 -11.37 -4.38 -15.80
C THR A 33 -10.45 -4.92 -14.69
N ILE A 34 -9.13 -4.73 -14.79
CA ILE A 34 -8.17 -5.12 -13.74
C ILE A 34 -8.49 -4.41 -12.40
N SER A 35 -8.86 -3.13 -12.46
CA SER A 35 -9.22 -2.36 -11.27
C SER A 35 -10.51 -2.87 -10.63
N ILE A 36 -11.51 -3.25 -11.43
CA ILE A 36 -12.75 -3.89 -10.94
C ILE A 36 -12.43 -5.19 -10.20
N PHE A 37 -11.59 -6.06 -10.79
CA PHE A 37 -11.17 -7.30 -10.14
C PHE A 37 -10.44 -7.05 -8.82
N ALA A 38 -9.58 -6.02 -8.74
CA ALA A 38 -8.94 -5.65 -7.50
C ALA A 38 -9.95 -5.25 -6.40
N VAL A 39 -10.97 -4.45 -6.74
CA VAL A 39 -12.05 -4.10 -5.79
C VAL A 39 -12.80 -5.34 -5.32
N ILE A 40 -13.18 -6.24 -6.24
CA ILE A 40 -13.88 -7.49 -5.91
C ILE A 40 -13.08 -8.33 -4.91
N ILE A 41 -11.76 -8.49 -5.12
CA ILE A 41 -10.88 -9.22 -4.20
C ILE A 41 -10.89 -8.60 -2.81
N PHE A 42 -10.87 -7.27 -2.68
CA PHE A 42 -10.95 -6.62 -1.38
C PHE A 42 -12.32 -6.74 -0.72
N VAL A 43 -13.41 -6.64 -1.50
CA VAL A 43 -14.76 -6.89 -0.98
C VAL A 43 -14.88 -8.32 -0.43
N LEU A 44 -14.35 -9.31 -1.15
CA LEU A 44 -14.28 -10.69 -0.68
C LEU A 44 -13.42 -10.80 0.59
N HIS A 45 -12.24 -10.16 0.62
CA HIS A 45 -11.37 -10.14 1.80
C HIS A 45 -12.09 -9.59 3.05
N PHE A 46 -12.82 -8.49 2.92
CA PHE A 46 -13.57 -7.89 4.04
C PHE A 46 -14.82 -8.68 4.43
N SER A 47 -15.44 -9.37 3.46
CA SER A 47 -16.64 -10.19 3.72
C SER A 47 -16.33 -11.45 4.52
N ILE A 48 -15.11 -11.98 4.40
CA ILE A 48 -14.67 -13.11 5.22
C ILE A 48 -14.39 -12.55 6.63
N LYS A 49 -15.26 -12.87 7.59
CA LYS A 49 -15.10 -12.52 9.02
C LYS A 49 -13.91 -13.26 9.65
N ARG A 50 -12.68 -12.87 9.28
CA ARG A 50 -11.45 -13.47 9.81
C ARG A 50 -11.09 -12.82 11.14
N LYS A 51 -10.83 -13.64 12.15
CA LYS A 51 -10.26 -13.18 13.42
C LYS A 51 -8.78 -12.90 13.18
N MET A 52 -8.44 -11.67 12.82
CA MET A 52 -7.05 -11.28 12.62
C MET A 52 -6.26 -11.37 13.93
N PHE A 53 -5.09 -12.03 13.89
CA PHE A 53 -4.13 -12.08 14.99
C PHE A 53 -3.30 -10.78 15.02
N ILE A 54 -3.96 -9.65 15.25
CA ILE A 54 -3.31 -8.34 15.46
C ILE A 54 -3.83 -7.81 16.78
N HIS A 55 -3.02 -7.92 17.84
CA HIS A 55 -3.43 -7.53 19.19
C HIS A 55 -3.09 -6.06 19.46
N HIS A 56 -2.02 -5.53 18.88
CA HIS A 56 -1.59 -4.16 19.16
C HIS A 56 -2.44 -3.16 18.36
N ALA A 57 -3.02 -2.19 19.09
CA ALA A 57 -3.96 -1.21 18.52
C ALA A 57 -3.30 -0.32 17.46
N ASN A 58 -2.04 0.09 17.67
CA ASN A 58 -1.27 0.88 16.72
C ASN A 58 -1.18 0.18 15.35
N THR A 59 -0.74 -1.08 15.33
CA THR A 59 -0.64 -1.87 14.10
C THR A 59 -1.98 -2.22 13.49
N LEU A 60 -3.05 -2.40 14.30
CA LEU A 60 -4.39 -2.58 13.76
C LEU A 60 -4.87 -1.34 12.99
N VAL A 61 -4.60 -0.15 13.53
CA VAL A 61 -4.89 1.12 12.84
C VAL A 61 -4.09 1.21 11.54
N ILE A 62 -2.78 0.96 11.59
CA ILE A 62 -1.92 1.01 10.39
C ILE A 62 -2.40 0.00 9.33
N TYR A 63 -2.73 -1.22 9.74
CA TYR A 63 -3.28 -2.26 8.85
C TYR A 63 -4.56 -1.77 8.14
N ARG A 64 -5.49 -1.15 8.88
CA ARG A 64 -6.72 -0.61 8.30
C ARG A 64 -6.43 0.50 7.30
N PHE A 65 -5.46 1.38 7.58
CA PHE A 65 -5.02 2.41 6.63
C PHE A 65 -4.42 1.80 5.36
N VAL A 66 -3.58 0.76 5.48
CA VAL A 66 -3.04 0.04 4.31
C VAL A 66 -4.18 -0.51 3.46
N CYS A 67 -5.14 -1.22 4.06
CA CYS A 67 -6.27 -1.76 3.31
C CYS A 67 -7.13 -0.66 2.67
N LEU A 68 -7.40 0.44 3.39
CA LEU A 68 -8.16 1.58 2.87
C LEU A 68 -7.51 2.17 1.63
N PHE A 69 -6.23 2.55 1.70
CA PHE A 69 -5.53 3.14 0.56
C PHE A 69 -5.40 2.16 -0.61
N THR A 70 -5.23 0.86 -0.33
CA THR A 70 -5.17 -0.15 -1.39
C THR A 70 -6.49 -0.28 -2.16
N VAL A 71 -7.63 -0.01 -1.52
CA VAL A 71 -8.96 -0.03 -2.16
C VAL A 71 -9.28 1.28 -2.88
N LEU A 72 -8.83 2.41 -2.33
CA LEU A 72 -9.06 3.73 -2.95
C LEU A 72 -8.36 3.87 -4.30
N ILE A 73 -7.17 3.28 -4.48
CA ILE A 73 -6.43 3.29 -5.76
C ILE A 73 -7.26 2.69 -6.91
N PRO A 74 -7.72 1.42 -6.86
CA PRO A 74 -8.50 0.84 -7.93
C PRO A 74 -9.88 1.49 -8.10
N LEU A 75 -10.53 1.94 -7.02
CA LEU A 75 -11.79 2.71 -7.14
C LEU A 75 -11.60 4.00 -7.94
N HIS A 76 -10.54 4.75 -7.63
CA HIS A 76 -10.18 5.96 -8.36
C HIS A 76 -9.85 5.65 -9.83
N ASN A 77 -9.09 4.59 -10.08
CA ASN A 77 -8.75 4.15 -11.42
C ASN A 77 -9.99 3.74 -12.24
N ILE A 78 -10.97 3.07 -11.64
CA ILE A 78 -12.25 2.76 -12.32
C ILE A 78 -12.91 4.06 -12.78
N PHE A 79 -13.07 5.02 -11.87
CA PHE A 79 -13.65 6.32 -12.21
C PHE A 79 -12.89 7.01 -13.36
N LEU A 80 -11.56 7.07 -13.27
CA LEU A 80 -10.71 7.69 -14.28
C LEU A 80 -10.85 7.00 -15.65
N TYR A 81 -10.74 5.67 -15.70
CA TYR A 81 -10.78 4.92 -16.97
C TYR A 81 -12.18 4.87 -17.58
N THR A 82 -13.23 4.80 -16.78
CA THR A 82 -14.62 4.89 -17.28
C THR A 82 -14.88 6.26 -17.88
N PHE A 83 -14.47 7.35 -17.21
CA PHE A 83 -14.64 8.69 -17.74
C PHE A 83 -13.83 8.89 -19.02
N GLU A 84 -12.59 8.40 -19.07
CA GLU A 84 -11.75 8.47 -20.25
C GLU A 84 -12.34 7.70 -21.44
N LEU A 85 -12.88 6.50 -21.21
CA LEU A 85 -13.58 5.73 -22.25
C LEU A 85 -14.81 6.47 -22.76
N PHE A 86 -15.60 7.06 -21.87
CA PHE A 86 -16.78 7.84 -22.25
C PHE A 86 -16.38 9.04 -23.13
N ARG A 87 -15.39 9.83 -22.69
CA ARG A 87 -14.83 10.97 -23.43
C ARG A 87 -14.35 10.59 -24.83
N LEU A 88 -13.62 9.48 -24.95
CA LEU A 88 -13.06 9.02 -26.23
C LEU A 88 -14.07 8.33 -27.15
N SER A 89 -15.23 7.93 -26.62
CA SER A 89 -16.26 7.20 -27.37
C SER A 89 -17.42 8.08 -27.81
N LEU A 90 -17.56 9.28 -27.24
CA LEU A 90 -18.57 10.24 -27.66
C LEU A 90 -18.29 10.74 -29.09
N PRO A 91 -19.29 10.72 -29.98
CA PRO A 91 -19.18 11.37 -31.27
C PRO A 91 -19.12 12.89 -31.07
N THR A 92 -18.13 13.54 -31.65
CA THR A 92 -17.91 14.99 -31.54
C THR A 92 -17.58 15.55 -32.90
N THR A 93 -18.19 16.67 -33.27
CA THR A 93 -17.84 17.41 -34.50
C THR A 93 -16.60 18.27 -34.35
N ASP A 94 -16.29 18.69 -33.11
CA ASP A 94 -15.08 19.46 -32.77
C ASP A 94 -14.09 18.59 -31.97
N PRO A 95 -12.89 18.30 -32.49
CA PRO A 95 -11.89 17.48 -31.80
C PRO A 95 -11.37 18.12 -30.50
N CYS A 96 -11.45 19.44 -30.37
CA CYS A 96 -11.00 20.14 -29.16
C CYS A 96 -11.90 19.87 -27.95
N THR A 97 -13.17 19.49 -28.15
CA THR A 97 -14.08 19.09 -27.06
C THR A 97 -13.61 17.84 -26.32
N ARG A 98 -12.70 17.07 -26.91
CA ARG A 98 -12.07 15.93 -26.27
C ARG A 98 -10.95 16.35 -25.31
N LEU A 99 -10.46 17.59 -25.31
CA LEU A 99 -9.39 17.97 -24.40
C LEU A 99 -9.87 17.97 -22.94
N TRP A 100 -9.02 17.47 -22.05
CA TRP A 100 -9.20 17.63 -20.61
C TRP A 100 -8.96 19.06 -20.19
N TRP A 101 -9.83 19.56 -19.32
CA TRP A 101 -9.53 20.77 -18.56
C TRP A 101 -8.40 20.47 -17.58
N THR A 102 -7.25 21.13 -17.78
CA THR A 102 -5.99 20.84 -17.07
C THR A 102 -6.10 20.89 -15.55
N PRO A 103 -6.78 21.87 -14.93
CA PRO A 103 -7.03 21.86 -13.49
C PRO A 103 -7.75 20.62 -13.01
N LEU A 104 -8.84 20.23 -13.68
CA LEU A 104 -9.60 19.04 -13.33
C LEU A 104 -8.72 17.78 -13.42
N LEU A 105 -7.93 17.65 -14.48
CA LEU A 105 -7.06 16.49 -14.65
C LEU A 105 -5.95 16.43 -13.60
N VAL A 106 -5.35 17.56 -13.24
CA VAL A 106 -4.37 17.66 -12.15
C VAL A 106 -4.99 17.23 -10.83
N TYR A 107 -6.19 17.71 -10.50
CA TYR A 107 -6.90 17.30 -9.27
C TYR A 107 -7.18 15.81 -9.26
N ILE A 108 -7.72 15.25 -10.33
CA ILE A 108 -8.02 13.82 -10.43
C ILE A 108 -6.73 13.00 -10.28
N ARG A 109 -5.67 13.31 -11.04
CA ARG A 109 -4.40 12.56 -10.96
C ARG A 109 -3.69 12.73 -9.60
N SER A 110 -3.81 13.89 -8.97
CA SER A 110 -3.24 14.13 -7.64
C SER A 110 -3.85 13.20 -6.59
N ALA A 111 -5.16 12.89 -6.66
CA ALA A 111 -5.81 11.96 -5.76
C ALA A 111 -5.21 10.54 -5.84
N ASN A 112 -4.92 10.04 -7.06
CA ASN A 112 -4.24 8.76 -7.22
C ASN A 112 -2.84 8.76 -6.57
N ALA A 113 -2.10 9.85 -6.75
CA ALA A 113 -0.79 10.02 -6.14
C ALA A 113 -0.88 10.06 -4.60
N VAL A 114 -1.87 10.76 -4.04
CA VAL A 114 -2.18 10.79 -2.61
C VAL A 114 -2.39 9.38 -2.07
N PHE A 115 -3.21 8.57 -2.74
CA PHE A 115 -3.50 7.20 -2.28
C PHE A 115 -2.27 6.30 -2.36
N ALA A 116 -1.47 6.40 -3.42
CA ALA A 116 -0.22 5.66 -3.56
C ALA A 116 0.82 6.07 -2.50
N LEU A 117 0.97 7.37 -2.23
CA LEU A 117 1.88 7.89 -1.20
C LEU A 117 1.39 7.54 0.21
N GLY A 118 0.08 7.60 0.46
CA GLY A 118 -0.53 7.18 1.72
C GLY A 118 -0.29 5.70 2.01
N PHE A 119 -0.42 4.84 0.98
CA PHE A 119 -0.09 3.42 1.06
C PHE A 119 1.38 3.20 1.42
N SER A 120 2.33 3.85 0.72
CA SER A 120 3.76 3.73 1.03
C SER A 120 4.11 4.28 2.41
N SER A 121 3.49 5.39 2.83
CA SER A 121 3.69 5.99 4.16
C SER A 121 3.20 5.06 5.28
N ALA A 122 2.05 4.41 5.08
CA ALA A 122 1.51 3.42 6.01
C ALA A 122 2.47 2.23 6.19
N PHE A 123 3.12 1.79 5.13
CA PHE A 123 4.16 0.76 5.20
C PHE A 123 5.38 1.18 6.01
N ILE A 124 5.90 2.39 5.75
CA ILE A 124 7.07 2.91 6.49
C ILE A 124 6.73 3.01 7.99
N ILE A 125 5.55 3.53 8.32
CA ILE A 125 5.10 3.65 9.70
C ILE A 125 4.88 2.26 10.33
N LEU A 126 4.41 1.27 9.58
CA LEU A 126 4.36 -0.12 10.04
C LEU A 126 5.74 -0.66 10.38
N CYS A 127 6.75 -0.40 9.54
CA CYS A 127 8.13 -0.79 9.84
C CYS A 127 8.64 -0.13 11.12
N ILE A 128 8.47 1.19 11.26
CA ILE A 128 8.90 1.94 12.44
C ILE A 128 8.21 1.40 13.69
N GLU A 129 6.91 1.16 13.62
CA GLU A 129 6.11 0.66 14.74
C GLU A 129 6.55 -0.76 15.14
N ARG A 130 6.79 -1.66 14.19
CA ARG A 130 7.34 -3.00 14.47
C ARG A 130 8.78 -2.93 15.00
N PHE A 131 9.59 -1.99 14.54
CA PHE A 131 10.93 -1.77 15.07
C PHE A 131 10.90 -1.27 16.52
N ILE A 132 10.02 -0.31 16.84
CA ILE A 132 9.81 0.17 18.21
C ILE A 132 9.32 -0.98 19.10
N CYS A 133 8.38 -1.81 18.62
CA CYS A 133 7.90 -3.00 19.33
C CYS A 133 9.07 -3.94 19.69
N ILE A 134 10.00 -4.18 18.76
CA ILE A 134 11.21 -4.99 19.02
C ILE A 134 12.15 -4.31 20.03
N CYS A 135 12.40 -3.01 19.89
CA CYS A 135 13.34 -2.28 20.75
C CYS A 135 12.82 -2.08 22.17
N ARG A 136 11.50 -1.91 22.33
CA ARG A 136 10.82 -1.66 23.61
C ARG A 136 9.93 -2.83 24.00
N ILE A 137 10.35 -4.04 23.68
CA ILE A 137 9.54 -5.27 23.81
C ILE A 137 8.98 -5.50 25.23
N TYR A 138 9.61 -4.96 26.27
CA TYR A 138 9.14 -5.11 27.64
C TYR A 138 8.03 -4.12 28.03
N ASN A 139 7.97 -2.94 27.39
CA ASN A 139 7.10 -1.83 27.80
C ASN A 139 6.19 -1.36 26.64
N TYR A 140 6.15 -2.09 25.53
CA TYR A 140 5.48 -1.62 24.31
C TYR A 140 3.97 -1.43 24.51
N GLU A 141 3.32 -2.35 25.23
CA GLU A 141 1.88 -2.33 25.47
C GLU A 141 1.42 -1.05 26.19
N ASP A 142 2.19 -0.57 27.16
CA ASP A 142 1.88 0.65 27.93
C ASP A 142 2.05 1.93 27.11
N THR A 143 2.71 1.84 25.95
CA THR A 143 3.04 3.00 25.10
C THR A 143 2.15 3.11 23.85
N GLN A 144 1.13 2.27 23.73
CA GLN A 144 0.23 2.32 22.57
C GLN A 144 -0.58 3.62 22.54
N LYS A 145 -0.55 4.31 21.40
CA LYS A 145 -1.23 5.58 21.17
C LYS A 145 -1.84 5.58 19.76
N PRO A 146 -2.92 4.80 19.53
CA PRO A 146 -3.46 4.59 18.19
C PRO A 146 -3.92 5.89 17.51
N HIS A 147 -4.47 6.84 18.29
CA HIS A 147 -4.85 8.16 17.78
C HIS A 147 -3.65 8.95 17.28
N LEU A 148 -2.53 8.95 18.02
CA LEU A 148 -1.32 9.64 17.60
C LEU A 148 -0.76 9.04 16.30
N VAL A 149 -0.77 7.72 16.18
CA VAL A 149 -0.37 7.01 14.94
C VAL A 149 -1.27 7.39 13.77
N ALA A 150 -2.59 7.43 13.97
CA ALA A 150 -3.54 7.85 12.94
C ALA A 150 -3.32 9.31 12.52
N THR A 151 -3.15 10.22 13.48
CA THR A 151 -2.87 11.64 13.21
C THR A 151 -1.57 11.81 12.45
N PHE A 152 -0.51 11.08 12.84
CA PHE A 152 0.77 11.13 12.14
C PHE A 152 0.68 10.58 10.71
N LEU A 153 -0.05 9.48 10.49
CA LEU A 153 -0.34 8.95 9.15
C LEU A 153 -1.05 9.96 8.26
N MET A 154 -2.10 10.59 8.78
CA MET A 154 -2.84 11.63 8.05
C MET A 154 -1.94 12.83 7.76
N PHE A 155 -1.19 13.32 8.75
CA PHE A 155 -0.27 14.44 8.59
C PHE A 155 0.80 14.17 7.52
N MET A 156 1.45 13.00 7.56
CA MET A 156 2.45 12.60 6.57
C MET A 156 1.83 12.50 5.17
N THR A 157 0.67 11.85 5.05
CA THR A 157 -0.02 11.71 3.76
C THR A 157 -0.40 13.07 3.20
N THR A 158 -0.97 13.97 4.01
CA THR A 158 -1.32 15.33 3.59
C THR A 158 -0.09 16.14 3.21
N THR A 159 0.98 16.09 3.99
CA THR A 159 2.22 16.84 3.71
C THR A 159 2.83 16.41 2.38
N PHE A 160 2.97 15.10 2.14
CA PHE A 160 3.47 14.61 0.86
C PHE A 160 2.54 14.92 -0.30
N SER A 161 1.22 14.86 -0.08
CA SER A 161 0.22 15.17 -1.12
C SER A 161 0.26 16.64 -1.53
N VAL A 162 0.33 17.54 -0.55
CA VAL A 162 0.44 18.98 -0.77
C VAL A 162 1.78 19.31 -1.45
N GLY A 163 2.89 18.73 -0.96
CA GLY A 163 4.20 18.89 -1.58
C GLY A 163 4.24 18.41 -3.02
N PHE A 164 3.67 17.22 -3.30
CA PHE A 164 3.56 16.69 -4.65
C PHE A 164 2.68 17.57 -5.55
N TYR A 165 1.55 18.05 -5.03
CA TYR A 165 0.69 18.98 -5.76
C TYR A 165 1.44 20.27 -6.13
N TYR A 166 2.17 20.90 -5.19
CA TYR A 166 2.95 22.11 -5.49
C TYR A 166 4.06 21.87 -6.51
N LEU A 167 4.81 20.77 -6.39
CA LEU A 167 5.84 20.39 -7.36
C LEU A 167 5.26 20.14 -8.76
N TYR A 168 4.05 19.59 -8.82
CA TYR A 168 3.40 19.31 -10.08
C TYR A 168 2.85 20.58 -10.73
N THR A 169 2.08 21.36 -9.97
CA THR A 169 1.44 22.60 -10.42
C THR A 169 2.41 23.67 -10.91
N SER A 170 3.61 23.74 -10.35
CA SER A 170 4.65 24.69 -10.80
C SER A 170 5.21 24.39 -12.19
N SER A 171 4.98 23.19 -12.71
CA SER A 171 5.56 22.70 -13.97
C SER A 171 4.54 22.48 -15.09
N VAL A 172 3.25 22.70 -14.79
CA VAL A 172 2.14 22.48 -15.71
C VAL A 172 1.82 23.78 -16.43
N ASP A 173 1.67 23.70 -17.75
CA ASP A 173 1.13 24.81 -18.54
C ASP A 173 -0.40 24.83 -18.41
N TRP A 174 -0.90 25.76 -17.59
CA TRP A 174 -2.32 25.93 -17.30
C TRP A 174 -3.15 26.43 -18.49
N SER A 175 -2.49 26.99 -19.50
CA SER A 175 -3.15 27.58 -20.67
C SER A 175 -3.54 26.54 -21.73
N ARG A 176 -3.02 25.32 -21.63
CA ARG A 176 -3.25 24.24 -22.61
C ARG A 176 -4.23 23.21 -22.06
N GLY A 177 -5.17 22.78 -22.90
CA GLY A 177 -5.94 21.55 -22.67
C GLY A 177 -5.09 20.32 -22.98
N LEU A 178 -5.36 19.21 -22.30
CA LEU A 178 -4.56 17.99 -22.43
C LEU A 178 -5.34 16.90 -23.16
N ALA A 179 -4.74 16.37 -24.23
CA ALA A 179 -5.30 15.23 -24.97
C ALA A 179 -5.31 13.93 -24.14
N LEU A 180 -4.43 13.88 -23.14
CA LEU A 180 -4.08 12.70 -22.37
C LEU A 180 -4.62 12.80 -20.96
N THR A 181 -4.87 11.64 -20.36
CA THR A 181 -5.04 11.59 -18.90
C THR A 181 -3.72 11.79 -18.15
N THR A 182 -2.57 11.66 -18.80
CA THR A 182 -1.28 12.01 -18.17
C THR A 182 -1.02 13.49 -18.35
N VAL A 183 -0.76 14.24 -17.26
CA VAL A 183 -0.41 15.68 -17.36
C VAL A 183 1.05 15.86 -17.80
N ARG A 184 1.62 14.87 -18.48
CA ARG A 184 3.02 14.88 -18.87
C ARG A 184 3.21 15.80 -20.07
N THR A 185 4.00 16.83 -19.86
CA THR A 185 4.46 17.76 -20.90
C THR A 185 5.96 17.58 -21.09
N PRO A 186 6.53 18.04 -22.23
CA PRO A 186 7.98 18.05 -22.43
C PRO A 186 8.74 18.76 -21.28
N GLY A 187 8.12 19.75 -20.64
CA GLY A 187 8.71 20.52 -19.55
C GLY A 187 8.70 19.85 -18.17
N ASN A 188 7.82 18.86 -17.91
CA ASN A 188 7.68 18.26 -16.58
C ASN A 188 8.13 16.79 -16.47
N GLY A 189 8.67 16.22 -17.55
CA GLY A 189 9.13 14.83 -17.59
C GLY A 189 10.19 14.51 -16.52
N TYR A 190 11.09 15.46 -16.23
CA TYR A 190 12.16 15.28 -15.24
C TYR A 190 11.61 15.21 -13.80
N ILE A 191 10.57 15.99 -13.46
CA ILE A 191 9.93 15.97 -12.14
C ILE A 191 9.28 14.61 -11.89
N LEU A 192 8.55 14.11 -12.89
CA LEU A 192 7.95 12.78 -12.83
C LEU A 192 9.00 11.68 -12.64
N GLN A 193 10.16 11.81 -13.26
CA GLN A 193 11.27 10.86 -13.09
C GLN A 193 11.88 10.93 -11.69
N ILE A 194 12.12 12.13 -11.15
CA ILE A 194 12.62 12.31 -9.77
C ILE A 194 11.65 11.68 -8.77
N VAL A 195 10.34 11.89 -8.94
CA VAL A 195 9.32 11.31 -8.07
C VAL A 195 9.30 9.78 -8.19
N ALA A 196 9.40 9.23 -9.40
CA ALA A 196 9.45 7.79 -9.61
C ALA A 196 10.68 7.15 -8.95
N ILE A 197 11.85 7.80 -9.06
CA ILE A 197 13.09 7.36 -8.39
C ILE A 197 12.90 7.40 -6.87
N TYR A 198 12.43 8.53 -6.32
CA TYR A 198 12.17 8.68 -4.89
C TYR A 198 11.22 7.59 -4.35
N GLN A 199 10.10 7.35 -5.04
CA GLN A 199 9.16 6.29 -4.67
C GLN A 199 9.83 4.91 -4.69
N THR A 200 10.57 4.59 -5.75
CA THR A 200 11.28 3.31 -5.88
C THR A 200 12.29 3.12 -4.74
N THR A 201 13.11 4.13 -4.45
CA THR A 201 14.08 4.09 -3.35
C THR A 201 13.40 3.92 -2.00
N SER A 202 12.30 4.64 -1.75
CA SER A 202 11.56 4.55 -0.49
C SER A 202 11.00 3.15 -0.25
N GLU A 203 10.49 2.49 -1.30
CA GLU A 203 9.96 1.13 -1.21
C GLU A 203 11.07 0.09 -1.05
N MET A 204 12.21 0.26 -1.73
CA MET A 204 13.40 -0.58 -1.53
C MET A 204 13.89 -0.52 -0.08
N LEU A 205 14.01 0.69 0.48
CA LEU A 205 14.39 0.87 1.88
C LEU A 205 13.36 0.24 2.82
N GLY A 206 12.06 0.39 2.53
CA GLY A 206 10.98 -0.27 3.28
C GLY A 206 11.11 -1.80 3.27
N ALA A 207 11.40 -2.39 2.11
CA ALA A 207 11.60 -3.83 1.96
C ALA A 207 12.79 -4.33 2.78
N LEU A 208 13.93 -3.64 2.69
CA LEU A 208 15.13 -3.94 3.47
C LEU A 208 14.85 -3.84 4.97
N PHE A 209 14.09 -2.83 5.39
CA PHE A 209 13.77 -2.66 6.80
C PHE A 209 12.84 -3.77 7.31
N PHE A 210 11.87 -4.23 6.52
CA PHE A 210 11.05 -5.41 6.85
C PHE A 210 11.88 -6.69 6.98
N LEU A 211 12.85 -6.90 6.07
CA LEU A 211 13.78 -8.03 6.15
C LEU A 211 14.63 -7.98 7.42
N PHE A 212 15.11 -6.78 7.79
CA PHE A 212 15.85 -6.55 9.01
C PHE A 212 14.99 -6.87 10.25
N ILE A 213 13.79 -6.29 10.36
CA ILE A 213 12.83 -6.53 11.47
C ILE A 213 12.53 -8.01 11.62
N ARG A 214 12.27 -8.73 10.52
CA ARG A 214 12.02 -10.17 10.54
C ARG A 214 13.23 -10.95 11.03
N SER A 215 14.41 -10.66 10.48
CA SER A 215 15.67 -11.32 10.86
C SER A 215 15.99 -11.11 12.34
N TRP A 216 15.78 -9.88 12.83
CA TRP A 216 15.98 -9.55 14.23
C TRP A 216 14.98 -10.27 15.14
N SER A 217 13.69 -10.28 14.77
CA SER A 217 12.65 -11.01 15.51
C SER A 217 12.94 -12.51 15.61
N LEU A 218 13.45 -13.13 14.54
CA LEU A 218 13.86 -14.54 14.55
C LEU A 218 15.05 -14.79 15.48
N ARG A 219 16.05 -13.90 15.48
CA ARG A 219 17.19 -13.99 16.40
C ARG A 219 16.72 -13.82 17.85
N PHE A 220 15.82 -12.88 18.12
CA PHE A 220 15.30 -12.64 19.46
C PHE A 220 14.46 -13.82 19.97
N ARG A 221 13.62 -14.42 19.11
CA ARG A 221 12.90 -15.67 19.41
C ARG A 221 13.85 -16.81 19.82
N LYS A 222 14.95 -16.98 19.09
CA LYS A 222 15.98 -18.00 19.42
C LYS A 222 16.65 -17.70 20.77
N ARG A 223 17.01 -16.44 21.04
CA ARG A 223 17.60 -16.04 22.34
C ARG A 223 16.68 -16.34 23.52
N ILE A 224 15.39 -15.99 23.43
CA ILE A 224 14.42 -16.29 24.48
C ILE A 224 14.26 -17.80 24.69
N ARG A 225 14.19 -18.56 23.60
CA ARG A 225 14.10 -20.03 23.68
C ARG A 225 15.32 -20.63 24.38
N ASN A 226 16.53 -20.19 24.03
CA ASN A 226 17.76 -20.67 24.64
C ASN A 226 17.83 -20.28 26.11
N PHE A 227 17.48 -19.04 26.45
CA PHE A 227 17.43 -18.57 27.83
C PHE A 227 16.41 -19.35 28.69
N ALA A 228 15.25 -19.71 28.12
CA ALA A 228 14.26 -20.55 28.80
C ALA A 228 14.74 -21.99 29.01
N MET A 229 15.56 -22.52 28.09
CA MET A 229 16.16 -23.87 28.22
C MET A 229 17.31 -23.87 29.25
N ASP A 230 18.12 -22.83 29.30
CA ASP A 230 19.22 -22.69 30.28
C ASP A 230 18.70 -22.44 31.70
N LYS A 231 17.63 -21.64 31.87
CA LYS A 231 17.00 -21.38 33.18
C LYS A 231 16.19 -22.54 33.75
N ARG A 232 15.93 -23.60 32.98
CA ARG A 232 15.43 -24.86 33.55
C ARG A 232 16.41 -25.47 34.57
N LYS A 233 17.66 -24.98 34.61
CA LYS A 233 18.68 -25.37 35.60
C LYS A 233 18.86 -24.43 36.79
N ASN A 234 18.36 -23.18 36.79
CA ASN A 234 18.48 -22.27 37.93
C ASN A 234 17.36 -21.20 37.95
N VAL A 235 16.78 -21.02 39.13
CA VAL A 235 15.50 -20.40 39.48
C VAL A 235 15.31 -18.93 39.06
N SER A 236 14.04 -18.60 38.75
CA SER A 236 13.32 -17.31 38.70
C SER A 236 14.09 -15.99 38.48
N SER A 237 13.76 -15.26 37.40
CA SER A 237 13.83 -13.78 37.48
C SER A 237 13.04 -12.99 36.41
N LEU A 238 12.14 -13.63 35.66
CA LEU A 238 11.19 -12.89 34.82
C LEU A 238 9.78 -13.28 35.26
N PRO A 239 8.93 -12.32 35.65
CA PRO A 239 7.55 -12.63 36.00
C PRO A 239 6.90 -13.31 34.78
N ALA A 240 6.18 -14.42 35.01
CA ALA A 240 5.63 -15.25 33.94
C ALA A 240 4.79 -14.44 32.92
N ASN A 241 4.11 -13.40 33.39
CA ASN A 241 3.31 -12.48 32.58
C ASN A 241 4.15 -11.70 31.56
N PHE A 242 5.35 -11.23 31.92
CA PHE A 242 6.24 -10.52 30.99
C PHE A 242 6.78 -11.43 29.90
N ALA A 243 7.05 -12.70 30.22
CA ALA A 243 7.52 -13.67 29.22
C ALA A 243 6.43 -14.01 28.18
N LEU A 244 5.16 -14.01 28.58
CA LEU A 244 4.01 -14.22 27.71
C LEU A 244 3.80 -13.03 26.75
N THR A 245 3.73 -11.81 27.29
CA THR A 245 3.60 -10.57 26.48
C THR A 245 4.67 -10.45 25.41
N VAL A 246 5.94 -10.64 25.79
CA VAL A 246 7.09 -10.60 24.86
C VAL A 246 6.97 -11.67 23.78
N LYS A 247 6.53 -12.89 24.14
CA LYS A 247 6.35 -13.99 23.17
C LYS A 247 5.22 -13.67 22.18
N PHE A 248 4.11 -13.08 22.63
CA PHE A 248 3.01 -12.65 21.77
C PHE A 248 3.45 -11.56 20.79
N GLN A 249 4.20 -10.56 21.26
CA GLN A 249 4.74 -9.48 20.44
C GLN A 249 5.66 -9.97 19.31
N ILE A 250 6.56 -10.90 19.63
CA ILE A 250 7.48 -11.49 18.64
C ILE A 250 6.69 -12.30 17.62
N GLU A 251 5.74 -13.12 18.07
CA GLU A 251 4.94 -13.96 17.19
C GLU A 251 4.04 -13.10 16.28
N GLU A 252 3.42 -12.05 16.81
CA GLU A 252 2.67 -11.08 16.00
C GLU A 252 3.57 -10.39 14.98
N THR A 253 4.76 -9.94 15.38
CA THR A 253 5.73 -9.29 14.47
C THR A 253 6.21 -10.23 13.37
N LEU A 254 6.53 -11.49 13.70
CA LEU A 254 6.91 -12.50 12.72
C LEU A 254 5.77 -12.82 11.74
N ARG A 255 4.53 -12.89 12.23
CA ARG A 255 3.35 -13.11 11.40
C ARG A 255 3.08 -11.92 10.48
N MET A 256 3.08 -10.71 11.02
CA MET A 256 2.92 -9.47 10.26
C MET A 256 3.98 -9.36 9.17
N THR A 257 5.26 -9.55 9.52
CA THR A 257 6.33 -9.54 8.51
C THR A 257 6.20 -10.68 7.49
N SER A 258 5.62 -11.83 7.84
CA SER A 258 5.37 -12.91 6.87
C SER A 258 4.28 -12.59 5.85
N VAL A 259 3.26 -11.83 6.26
CA VAL A 259 2.15 -11.38 5.39
C VAL A 259 2.58 -10.19 4.53
N PHE A 260 3.26 -9.21 5.14
CA PHE A 260 3.58 -7.95 4.46
C PHE A 260 4.86 -8.00 3.63
N LEU A 261 5.85 -8.83 3.97
CA LEU A 261 7.08 -8.90 3.19
C LEU A 261 6.84 -9.27 1.71
N PRO A 262 6.02 -10.29 1.37
CA PRO A 262 5.70 -10.57 -0.03
C PRO A 262 5.04 -9.38 -0.76
N ILE A 263 4.20 -8.61 -0.07
CA ILE A 263 3.51 -7.44 -0.63
C ILE A 263 4.51 -6.33 -0.93
N VAL A 264 5.39 -6.02 0.02
CA VAL A 264 6.42 -4.97 -0.14
C VAL A 264 7.42 -5.36 -1.22
N VAL A 265 7.81 -6.64 -1.29
CA VAL A 265 8.70 -7.15 -2.34
C VAL A 265 8.02 -7.06 -3.71
N SER A 266 6.75 -7.44 -3.85
CA SER A 266 6.03 -7.32 -5.12
C SER A 266 5.89 -5.87 -5.55
N GLN A 267 5.62 -4.96 -4.60
CA GLN A 267 5.53 -3.53 -4.85
C GLN A 267 6.85 -2.98 -5.40
N CYS A 268 7.96 -3.31 -4.72
CA CYS A 268 9.31 -2.91 -5.10
C CYS A 268 9.67 -3.41 -6.52
N LEU A 269 9.38 -4.68 -6.83
CA LEU A 269 9.63 -5.24 -8.17
C LEU A 269 8.81 -4.51 -9.24
N LEU A 270 7.54 -4.24 -8.99
CA LEU A 270 6.67 -3.52 -9.92
C LEU A 270 7.10 -2.06 -10.11
N ARG A 271 7.60 -1.39 -9.06
CA ARG A 271 8.17 -0.04 -9.18
C ARG A 271 9.47 -0.03 -9.96
N ILE A 272 10.38 -0.97 -9.70
CA ILE A 272 11.63 -1.06 -10.46
C ILE A 272 11.31 -1.25 -11.95
N LEU A 273 10.36 -2.14 -12.27
CA LEU A 273 9.90 -2.35 -13.63
C LEU A 273 9.33 -1.05 -14.22
N GLN A 274 8.40 -0.40 -13.54
CA GLN A 274 7.79 0.85 -14.00
C GLN A 274 8.82 1.97 -14.21
N THR A 275 9.72 2.19 -13.26
CA THR A 275 10.74 3.24 -13.30
C THR A 275 11.75 2.98 -14.40
N THR A 276 12.17 1.73 -14.58
CA THR A 276 13.09 1.33 -15.67
C THR A 276 12.42 1.51 -17.02
N SER A 277 11.19 1.02 -17.20
CA SER A 277 10.42 1.21 -18.43
C SER A 277 10.18 2.68 -18.74
N SER A 278 9.80 3.48 -17.74
CA SER A 278 9.61 4.93 -17.91
C SER A 278 10.91 5.62 -18.32
N THR A 279 12.04 5.22 -17.75
CA THR A 279 13.36 5.77 -18.08
C THR A 279 13.76 5.42 -19.52
N ILE A 280 13.54 4.19 -19.96
CA ILE A 280 13.81 3.75 -21.35
C ILE A 280 12.96 4.56 -22.34
N VAL A 281 11.67 4.76 -22.05
CA VAL A 281 10.79 5.58 -22.89
C VAL A 281 11.26 7.05 -22.92
N ASN A 282 11.74 7.58 -21.79
CA ASN A 282 12.26 8.94 -21.72
C ASN A 282 13.55 9.12 -22.53
N MET A 283 14.44 8.14 -22.49
CA MET A 283 15.71 8.17 -23.24
C MET A 283 15.48 8.08 -24.75
N ASN A 284 14.44 7.37 -25.18
CA ASN A 284 14.08 7.21 -26.59
C ASN A 284 13.07 8.27 -27.08
N TRP A 285 12.90 9.36 -26.34
CA TRP A 285 11.97 10.42 -26.70
C TRP A 285 12.57 11.36 -27.75
N PRO A 286 11.83 11.75 -28.81
CA PRO A 286 10.47 11.33 -29.16
C PRO A 286 10.43 10.03 -29.99
N LEU A 287 9.49 9.13 -29.68
CA LEU A 287 9.19 7.96 -30.52
C LEU A 287 8.30 8.36 -31.72
N PRO A 288 8.27 7.61 -32.84
CA PRO A 288 7.35 7.90 -33.94
C PRO A 288 5.89 7.64 -33.54
N GLY A 289 5.04 8.66 -33.70
CA GLY A 289 3.59 8.58 -33.54
C GLY A 289 3.08 8.73 -32.10
N VAL A 290 2.18 9.69 -31.89
CA VAL A 290 1.59 10.00 -30.57
C VAL A 290 0.83 8.80 -30.02
N VAL A 291 0.03 8.09 -30.84
CA VAL A 291 -0.73 6.91 -30.37
C VAL A 291 0.18 5.81 -29.83
N ILE A 292 1.31 5.52 -30.51
CA ILE A 292 2.26 4.47 -30.09
C ILE A 292 2.95 4.87 -28.78
N GLN A 293 3.41 6.12 -28.69
CA GLN A 293 3.98 6.66 -27.45
C GLN A 293 3.03 6.49 -26.27
N MET A 294 1.74 6.80 -26.45
CA MET A 294 0.75 6.73 -25.38
C MET A 294 0.39 5.31 -25.00
N ILE A 295 0.26 4.41 -25.97
CA ILE A 295 0.05 2.99 -25.69
C ILE A 295 1.22 2.46 -24.87
N LEU A 296 2.47 2.78 -25.25
CA LEU A 296 3.65 2.35 -24.50
C LEU A 296 3.65 2.93 -23.08
N LEU A 297 3.51 4.24 -22.94
CA LEU A 297 3.54 4.92 -21.64
C LEU A 297 2.45 4.41 -20.69
N GLU A 298 1.24 4.22 -21.19
CA GLU A 298 0.14 3.65 -20.41
C GLU A 298 0.36 2.15 -20.12
N SER A 299 0.89 1.37 -21.06
CA SER A 299 1.18 -0.06 -20.85
C SER A 299 2.23 -0.29 -19.76
N TYR A 300 3.19 0.62 -19.61
CA TYR A 300 4.20 0.56 -18.55
C TYR A 300 3.69 0.99 -17.16
N SER A 301 2.44 1.43 -17.04
CA SER A 301 1.79 1.69 -15.75
C SER A 301 1.36 0.37 -15.08
N VAL A 302 2.34 -0.49 -14.76
CA VAL A 302 2.13 -1.81 -14.16
C VAL A 302 1.56 -1.72 -12.73
N LEU A 303 1.56 -0.52 -12.15
CA LEU A 303 0.98 -0.23 -10.82
C LEU A 303 -0.48 -0.59 -10.69
N ILE A 304 -1.23 -0.63 -11.79
CA ILE A 304 -2.63 -1.03 -11.75
C ILE A 304 -2.83 -2.47 -11.26
N ILE A 305 -1.80 -3.31 -11.43
CA ILE A 305 -1.78 -4.70 -10.98
C ILE A 305 -1.43 -4.79 -9.48
N GLN A 306 -0.79 -3.76 -8.90
CA GLN A 306 -0.33 -3.79 -7.50
C GLN A 306 -1.47 -3.98 -6.48
N PRO A 307 -2.61 -3.28 -6.55
CA PRO A 307 -3.75 -3.54 -5.67
C PRO A 307 -4.26 -4.98 -5.78
N LEU A 308 -4.30 -5.55 -7.00
CA LEU A 308 -4.73 -6.93 -7.23
C LEU A 308 -3.80 -7.92 -6.51
N ILE A 309 -2.48 -7.80 -6.71
CA ILE A 309 -1.47 -8.64 -6.04
C ILE A 309 -1.54 -8.47 -4.53
N THR A 310 -1.66 -7.23 -4.05
CA THR A 310 -1.76 -6.92 -2.62
C THR A 310 -2.99 -7.59 -2.01
N GLY A 311 -4.16 -7.48 -2.65
CA GLY A 311 -5.39 -8.14 -2.20
C GLY A 311 -5.25 -9.66 -2.11
N LEU A 312 -4.70 -10.30 -3.16
CA LEU A 312 -4.45 -11.74 -3.18
C LEU A 312 -3.49 -12.19 -2.07
N LEU A 313 -2.39 -11.45 -1.86
CA LEU A 313 -1.41 -11.75 -0.82
C LEU A 313 -1.98 -11.52 0.58
N LEU A 314 -2.81 -10.49 0.80
CA LEU A 314 -3.53 -10.28 2.06
C LEU A 314 -4.55 -11.39 2.33
N MET A 315 -5.29 -11.85 1.32
CA MET A 315 -6.20 -12.99 1.45
C MET A 315 -5.45 -14.27 1.80
N ARG A 316 -4.31 -14.54 1.15
CA ARG A 316 -3.46 -15.70 1.46
C ARG A 316 -2.85 -15.60 2.85
N GLY A 317 -2.34 -14.43 3.21
CA GLY A 317 -1.75 -14.16 4.52
C GLY A 317 -2.77 -14.34 5.65
N SER A 318 -4.00 -13.87 5.46
CA SER A 318 -5.06 -14.05 6.46
C SER A 318 -5.54 -15.50 6.58
N GLN A 319 -5.54 -16.31 5.52
CA GLN A 319 -5.75 -17.76 5.63
C GLN A 319 -4.69 -18.45 6.48
N GLN A 320 -3.41 -18.05 6.31
CA GLN A 320 -2.33 -18.57 7.12
C GLN A 320 -2.54 -18.21 8.60
N LEU A 321 -2.95 -16.97 8.90
CA LEU A 321 -3.26 -16.54 10.27
C LEU A 321 -4.39 -17.36 10.91
N ASP A 322 -5.48 -17.61 10.17
CA ASP A 322 -6.62 -18.41 10.67
C ASP A 322 -6.23 -19.87 10.97
N PHE A 323 -5.43 -20.49 10.09
CA PHE A 323 -4.96 -21.87 10.27
C PHE A 323 -4.15 -22.02 11.57
N PHE A 324 -3.26 -21.07 11.87
CA PHE A 324 -2.48 -21.10 13.10
C PHE A 324 -3.33 -20.86 14.35
N CYS A 325 -4.35 -20.00 14.26
CA CYS A 325 -5.26 -19.75 15.38
C CYS A 325 -6.11 -21.00 15.69
N SER A 326 -6.59 -21.70 14.67
CA SER A 326 -7.30 -22.97 14.81
C SER A 326 -6.40 -24.06 15.44
N LYS A 327 -5.15 -24.18 14.98
CA LYS A 327 -4.19 -25.15 15.53
C LYS A 327 -3.79 -24.84 16.97
N ALA A 328 -3.64 -23.56 17.33
CA ALA A 328 -3.38 -23.15 18.72
C ALA A 328 -4.55 -23.49 19.65
N ASN A 329 -5.79 -23.29 19.18
CA ASN A 329 -6.99 -23.68 19.93
C ASN A 329 -7.09 -25.21 20.08
N GLN A 330 -6.76 -25.98 19.04
CA GLN A 330 -6.74 -27.45 19.12
C GLN A 330 -5.66 -27.96 20.09
N VAL A 331 -4.47 -27.34 20.11
CA VAL A 331 -3.42 -27.70 21.08
C VAL A 331 -3.84 -27.33 22.51
N ASN A 332 -4.51 -26.20 22.71
CA ASN A 332 -5.07 -25.85 24.03
C ASN A 332 -6.19 -26.80 24.47
N VAL A 333 -7.02 -27.31 23.54
CA VAL A 333 -8.05 -28.32 23.84
C VAL A 333 -7.41 -29.65 24.26
N VAL A 334 -6.33 -30.07 23.61
CA VAL A 334 -5.62 -31.32 23.97
C VAL A 334 -4.85 -31.18 25.30
N VAL A 335 -4.36 -29.98 25.63
CA VAL A 335 -3.71 -29.71 26.92
C VAL A 335 -4.74 -29.53 28.05
N SER A 336 -5.91 -28.92 27.78
CA SER A 336 -6.99 -28.78 28.77
C SER A 336 -7.68 -30.09 29.13
N VAL A 337 -7.53 -31.13 28.30
CA VAL A 337 -8.02 -32.48 28.64
C VAL A 337 -7.04 -33.23 29.56
N ASN A 338 -5.80 -32.73 29.74
CA ASN A 338 -4.77 -33.40 30.54
C ASN A 338 -4.27 -32.63 31.77
N GLU A 339 -4.61 -31.36 31.94
CA GLU A 339 -4.29 -30.61 33.17
C GLU A 339 -5.45 -29.67 33.54
N ASN A 340 -5.83 -29.68 34.82
CA ASN A 340 -6.79 -28.77 35.47
C ASN A 340 -6.44 -27.28 35.22
N GLN A 341 -6.79 -26.76 34.04
CA GLN A 341 -6.53 -25.37 33.59
C GLN A 341 -7.80 -24.50 33.53
N ASP A 342 -8.93 -25.00 34.05
CA ASP A 342 -10.20 -24.26 34.09
C ASP A 342 -10.12 -22.97 34.94
N ASP A 343 -9.16 -22.88 35.86
CA ASP A 343 -9.00 -21.70 36.71
C ASP A 343 -8.17 -20.58 36.04
N TYR A 344 -7.46 -20.85 34.94
CA TYR A 344 -6.52 -19.87 34.36
C TYR A 344 -7.12 -19.04 33.22
N PHE A 345 -7.86 -19.67 32.30
CA PHE A 345 -8.56 -18.94 31.24
C PHE A 345 -9.77 -18.17 31.77
N GLY A 346 -10.42 -18.65 32.83
CA GLY A 346 -11.47 -17.92 33.55
C GLY A 346 -10.96 -16.61 34.15
N ARG A 347 -9.74 -16.60 34.71
CA ARG A 347 -9.09 -15.38 35.25
C ARG A 347 -8.66 -14.40 34.17
N LEU A 348 -8.19 -14.87 33.01
CA LEU A 348 -7.85 -14.01 31.88
C LEU A 348 -9.10 -13.33 31.29
N LYS A 349 -10.20 -14.07 31.13
CA LYS A 349 -11.47 -13.50 30.68
C LYS A 349 -12.01 -12.46 31.68
N ASN A 350 -11.95 -12.74 32.98
CA ASN A 350 -12.34 -11.78 34.02
C ASN A 350 -11.41 -10.56 34.13
N MET A 351 -10.12 -10.66 33.76
CA MET A 351 -9.21 -9.51 33.70
C MET A 351 -9.47 -8.61 32.49
N PHE A 352 -9.93 -9.16 31.36
CA PHE A 352 -10.27 -8.38 30.18
C PHE A 352 -11.70 -7.80 30.23
N GLU A 353 -12.64 -8.46 30.91
CA GLU A 353 -14.03 -7.99 31.03
C GLU A 353 -14.21 -6.94 32.16
N ASN A 354 -13.37 -6.95 33.21
CA ASN A 354 -13.51 -6.01 34.33
C ASN A 354 -12.62 -4.75 34.24
N GLY A 355 -11.88 -4.55 33.15
CA GLY A 355 -10.95 -3.43 33.00
C GLY A 355 -9.72 -3.57 33.90
N ALA A 356 -8.53 -3.31 33.34
CA ALA A 356 -7.28 -3.39 34.08
C ALA A 356 -7.36 -2.52 35.36
N PRO A 357 -6.97 -3.04 36.54
CA PRO A 357 -6.99 -2.25 37.76
C PRO A 357 -6.08 -1.03 37.56
N LYS A 358 -6.63 0.16 37.82
CA LYS A 358 -5.84 1.39 37.89
C LYS A 358 -4.77 1.18 38.96
N MET A 359 -3.52 1.07 38.54
CA MET A 359 -2.40 1.28 39.47
C MET A 359 -2.41 2.76 39.84
N ASN A 360 -2.89 3.06 41.04
CA ASN A 360 -2.68 4.35 41.66
C ASN A 360 -1.17 4.50 41.89
N ASN A 361 -0.57 5.51 41.27
CA ASN A 361 0.64 6.15 41.76
C ASN A 361 0.25 7.43 42.47
#